data_AF-A0A8J5M3B9-F1
#
_entry.id   AF-A0A8J5M3B9-F1
#
_cell.length_a   1.000
_cell.length_b   1.000
_cell.length_c   1.000
_cell.angle_alpha   90.00
_cell.angle_beta   90.00
_cell.angle_gamma   90.00
#
_symmetry.space_group_name_H-M   'P 1'
#
loop_
_entity.id
_entity.type
_entity.pdbx_description
1 polymer ?
#
loop_
_entity_poly.entity_id
_entity_poly.type
_entity_poly.pdbx_seq_one_letter_code
_entity_poly.pdbx_strand_id
1 'polypeptide(L)'
;MGWSNILHRKINIEARDDINKIPASEINGAQALYIFDDRVRTMTSSHHQKSLVFAVNSSSSKTDQPIAYVGGLDFTNDRWDTIYHNNSAIRDAAGITYERKGWIDAHVRIHGPAAKDVANNFLARWNSNYLPCQGLDDDLLDYVNPTYKKLPSLDYASSNTTAKLGKQSVQIVRTFSCKYKHYKEFAPYGENSLFQARLKAIKNAKNYIYVEDQYFILVPELLDALMEVMPKIQRLIVIVNVLEFKYQATGYGKYLYDMVSPLLKAYPNKFNLYTIKEKLNIYIHSKMMIIDDVYLSVGSSNWNRRGMTSDSEMNANIVDTDTIKSPDGVIVNKLARDFRIRKFQEMTGLSYDELDAMTLMEAFNSFEAAASDGSTILQHLEVPYHAYYLAFSNFIRQNVDPQDTCT
;
A
#
# COMPACT_ATOMS: atom_id res chain seq x y z
N MET A 1 17.61 0.55 -3.30
CA MET A 1 17.68 1.42 -2.10
C MET A 1 16.73 0.85 -1.08
N GLY A 2 17.18 0.59 0.14
CA GLY A 2 16.34 0.16 1.25
C GLY A 2 16.82 0.78 2.55
N TRP A 3 16.00 0.74 3.60
CA TRP A 3 16.40 1.22 4.93
C TRP A 3 16.07 0.18 5.98
N SER A 4 16.98 0.00 6.93
CA SER A 4 16.76 -0.85 8.08
C SER A 4 16.60 0.03 9.31
N ASN A 5 15.43 -0.05 9.96
CA ASN A 5 15.40 0.30 11.37
C ASN A 5 16.30 -0.69 12.15
N ILE A 6 16.70 -0.32 13.36
CA ILE A 6 17.67 -1.11 14.16
C ILE A 6 17.24 -2.57 14.40
N LEU A 7 15.93 -2.86 14.30
CA LEU A 7 15.34 -4.16 14.60
C LEU A 7 15.64 -5.23 13.53
N HIS A 8 15.85 -4.83 12.28
CA HIS A 8 16.09 -5.75 11.15
C HIS A 8 17.49 -5.62 10.54
N ARG A 9 18.43 -5.00 11.29
CA ARG A 9 19.78 -4.64 10.84
C ARG A 9 20.50 -5.78 10.12
N LYS A 10 20.61 -6.95 10.79
CA LYS A 10 21.40 -8.08 10.30
C LYS A 10 20.92 -8.57 8.93
N ILE A 11 19.62 -8.82 8.78
CA ILE A 11 19.02 -9.33 7.54
C ILE A 11 19.19 -8.32 6.41
N ASN A 12 19.08 -7.02 6.69
CA ASN A 12 19.27 -5.98 5.68
C ASN A 12 20.73 -5.83 5.23
N ILE A 13 21.70 -6.00 6.14
CA ILE A 13 23.13 -6.06 5.80
C ILE A 13 23.41 -7.27 4.91
N GLU A 14 22.92 -8.45 5.28
CA GLU A 14 23.06 -9.67 4.49
C GLU A 14 22.46 -9.49 3.08
N ALA A 15 21.24 -8.96 2.98
CA ALA A 15 20.59 -8.70 1.70
C ALA A 15 21.36 -7.69 0.83
N ARG A 16 21.88 -6.60 1.41
CA ARG A 16 22.73 -5.64 0.70
C ARG A 16 23.97 -6.32 0.16
N ASP A 17 24.66 -7.08 1.00
CA ASP A 17 25.94 -7.70 0.66
C ASP A 17 25.75 -8.78 -0.40
N ASP A 18 24.69 -9.57 -0.32
CA ASP A 18 24.39 -10.60 -1.31
C ASP A 18 24.00 -9.99 -2.66
N ILE A 19 23.21 -8.92 -2.67
CA ILE A 19 22.88 -8.20 -3.92
C ILE A 19 24.13 -7.56 -4.53
N ASN A 20 25.00 -6.96 -3.72
CA ASN A 20 26.23 -6.33 -4.21
C ASN A 20 27.30 -7.33 -4.64
N LYS A 21 27.20 -8.61 -4.26
CA LYS A 21 28.06 -9.70 -4.74
C LYS A 21 27.62 -10.29 -6.08
N ILE A 22 26.41 -9.98 -6.56
CA ILE A 22 25.93 -10.47 -7.86
C ILE A 22 26.91 -9.97 -8.94
N PRO A 23 27.50 -10.88 -9.75
CA PRO A 23 28.47 -10.49 -10.75
C PRO A 23 27.85 -9.56 -11.79
N ALA A 24 28.69 -8.73 -12.41
CA ALA A 24 28.26 -7.91 -13.52
C ALA A 24 27.64 -8.78 -14.62
N SER A 25 26.56 -8.29 -15.24
CA SER A 25 25.93 -8.97 -16.36
C SER A 25 26.92 -9.20 -17.49
N GLU A 26 27.05 -10.44 -17.95
CA GLU A 26 27.89 -10.79 -19.09
C GLU A 26 27.40 -10.15 -20.41
N ILE A 27 26.14 -9.71 -20.45
CA ILE A 27 25.51 -9.13 -21.65
C ILE A 27 25.90 -7.66 -21.84
N ASN A 28 25.91 -6.87 -20.77
CA ASN A 28 26.05 -5.42 -20.86
C ASN A 28 26.92 -4.79 -19.75
N GLY A 29 27.54 -5.61 -18.89
CA GLY A 29 28.37 -5.17 -17.78
C GLY A 29 27.62 -4.49 -16.63
N ALA A 30 26.28 -4.47 -16.64
CA ALA A 30 25.50 -3.86 -15.56
C ALA A 30 25.71 -4.59 -14.24
N GLN A 31 25.92 -3.84 -13.16
CA GLN A 31 26.12 -4.37 -11.81
C GLN A 31 24.87 -4.15 -10.97
N ALA A 32 24.49 -5.18 -10.20
CA ALA A 32 23.48 -5.02 -9.18
C ALA A 32 24.03 -4.15 -8.05
N LEU A 33 23.21 -3.26 -7.52
CA LEU A 33 23.63 -2.33 -6.48
C LEU A 33 22.51 -2.07 -5.47
N TYR A 34 22.79 -2.40 -4.23
CA TYR A 34 22.03 -2.06 -3.05
C TYR A 34 22.81 -1.02 -2.25
N ILE A 35 22.16 0.12 -2.00
CA ILE A 35 22.57 1.09 -0.98
C ILE A 35 21.49 1.23 0.10
N PHE A 36 21.93 1.47 1.33
CA PHE A 36 21.10 1.96 2.42
C PHE A 36 20.72 3.43 2.20
N ASP A 37 19.50 3.76 2.57
CA ASP A 37 18.95 5.11 2.48
C ASP A 37 18.33 5.51 3.82
N ASP A 38 19.08 6.21 4.67
CA ASP A 38 18.65 6.67 6.00
C ASP A 38 17.92 8.02 5.96
N ARG A 39 17.64 8.55 4.76
CA ARG A 39 17.09 9.89 4.58
C ARG A 39 15.60 9.91 4.89
N VAL A 40 15.30 9.70 6.16
CA VAL A 40 13.99 9.64 6.79
C VAL A 40 14.00 10.50 8.05
N ARG A 41 12.81 10.81 8.59
CA ARG A 41 12.67 11.76 9.70
C ARG A 41 13.35 11.28 10.99
N THR A 42 13.15 10.02 11.36
CA THR A 42 13.68 9.44 12.62
C THR A 42 14.21 8.03 12.38
N MET A 43 15.00 7.50 13.32
CA MET A 43 15.50 6.11 13.26
C MET A 43 14.40 5.04 13.26
N THR A 44 13.17 5.39 13.66
CA THR A 44 11.99 4.50 13.64
C THR A 44 11.09 4.75 12.44
N SER A 45 11.44 5.70 11.56
CA SER A 45 10.79 5.87 10.26
C SER A 45 11.30 4.84 9.26
N SER A 46 10.60 4.71 8.14
CA SER A 46 10.96 3.77 7.08
C SER A 46 10.76 4.36 5.69
N HIS A 47 11.59 3.91 4.75
CA HIS A 47 11.23 3.98 3.35
C HIS A 47 10.33 2.81 3.01
N HIS A 48 9.03 3.06 2.92
CA HIS A 48 8.03 2.01 2.87
C HIS A 48 7.43 1.78 1.48
N GLN A 49 7.85 2.57 0.47
CA GLN A 49 7.57 2.36 -0.95
C GLN A 49 8.07 0.99 -1.46
N LYS A 50 7.18 0.20 -2.08
CA LYS A 50 7.55 -0.99 -2.87
C LYS A 50 7.28 -0.73 -4.33
N SER A 51 8.34 -0.68 -5.13
CA SER A 51 8.23 -0.49 -6.57
C SER A 51 9.38 -1.10 -7.34
N LEU A 52 9.08 -1.58 -8.54
CA LEU A 52 10.06 -2.06 -9.51
C LEU A 52 9.87 -1.28 -10.81
N VAL A 53 10.97 -0.88 -11.45
CA VAL A 53 10.93 -0.13 -12.71
C VAL A 53 11.86 -0.77 -13.72
N PHE A 54 11.34 -1.00 -14.92
CA PHE A 54 12.09 -1.35 -16.11
C PHE A 54 12.10 -0.13 -17.03
N ALA A 55 13.29 0.45 -17.21
CA ALA A 55 13.51 1.63 -18.02
C ALA A 55 14.85 1.52 -18.76
N VAL A 56 14.87 1.96 -20.01
CA VAL A 56 16.08 2.31 -20.76
C VAL A 56 16.42 3.79 -20.57
N ASN A 57 17.72 4.10 -20.58
CA ASN A 57 18.23 5.47 -20.41
C ASN A 57 17.95 6.35 -21.62
N SER A 58 18.02 5.77 -22.83
CA SER A 58 17.67 6.42 -24.09
C SER A 58 16.77 5.47 -24.86
N SER A 59 15.54 5.89 -25.10
CA SER A 59 14.62 5.12 -25.93
C SER A 59 14.87 5.39 -27.41
N SER A 60 14.68 4.37 -28.24
CA SER A 60 14.77 4.48 -29.70
C SER A 60 13.61 5.29 -30.31
N SER A 61 12.50 5.41 -29.57
CA SER A 61 11.32 6.19 -29.94
C SER A 61 10.64 6.75 -28.71
N LYS A 62 10.22 8.02 -28.72
CA LYS A 62 9.45 8.61 -27.59
C LYS A 62 8.15 7.87 -27.23
N THR A 63 7.73 6.88 -28.03
CA THR A 63 6.65 5.94 -27.76
C THR A 63 7.05 4.72 -26.93
N ASP A 64 8.34 4.36 -26.84
CA ASP A 64 8.77 3.33 -25.89
C ASP A 64 8.57 3.96 -24.51
N GLN A 65 7.83 3.30 -23.64
CA GLN A 65 7.48 3.82 -22.33
C GLN A 65 7.97 2.84 -21.27
N PRO A 66 8.37 3.32 -20.08
CA PRO A 66 8.84 2.43 -19.03
C PRO A 66 7.68 1.57 -18.52
N ILE A 67 8.06 0.47 -17.87
CA ILE A 67 7.14 -0.37 -17.11
C ILE A 67 7.48 -0.22 -15.64
N ALA A 68 6.47 -0.02 -14.81
CA ALA A 68 6.65 0.02 -13.36
C ALA A 68 5.65 -0.91 -12.67
N TYR A 69 5.99 -1.31 -11.45
CA TYR A 69 5.15 -2.06 -10.54
C TYR A 69 5.05 -1.27 -9.24
N VAL A 70 3.85 -1.11 -8.68
CA VAL A 70 3.57 -0.39 -7.43
C VAL A 70 2.56 -1.17 -6.60
N GLY A 71 2.80 -1.34 -5.30
CA GLY A 71 1.88 -2.06 -4.41
C GLY A 71 2.44 -2.29 -3.00
N GLY A 72 1.87 -3.28 -2.31
CA GLY A 72 2.29 -3.66 -0.95
C GLY A 72 3.40 -4.72 -0.91
N LEU A 73 3.61 -5.49 -1.99
CA LEU A 73 4.57 -6.59 -2.01
C LEU A 73 6.04 -6.14 -2.08
N ASP A 74 6.83 -6.49 -1.05
CA ASP A 74 8.29 -6.47 -1.10
C ASP A 74 8.85 -7.75 -1.77
N PHE A 75 10.04 -7.67 -2.38
CA PHE A 75 10.79 -8.85 -2.84
C PHE A 75 11.47 -9.56 -1.67
N THR A 76 10.69 -10.29 -0.87
CA THR A 76 11.15 -10.99 0.34
C THR A 76 10.41 -12.32 0.52
N ASN A 77 10.96 -13.20 1.36
CA ASN A 77 10.63 -14.63 1.36
C ASN A 77 9.16 -14.96 1.64
N ASP A 78 8.43 -14.19 2.47
CA ASP A 78 7.09 -14.58 2.96
C ASP A 78 5.92 -14.22 2.02
N ARG A 79 6.20 -13.51 0.92
CA ARG A 79 5.17 -12.73 0.18
C ARG A 79 4.42 -13.49 -0.91
N TRP A 80 4.95 -14.61 -1.42
CA TRP A 80 4.35 -15.32 -2.55
C TRP A 80 3.14 -16.15 -2.13
N ASP A 81 1.97 -15.91 -2.71
CA ASP A 81 0.76 -16.71 -2.51
C ASP A 81 -0.18 -16.62 -3.73
N THR A 82 -1.33 -17.27 -3.64
CA THR A 82 -2.44 -17.20 -4.60
C THR A 82 -3.73 -16.84 -3.89
N ILE A 83 -4.76 -16.41 -4.64
CA ILE A 83 -6.08 -16.08 -4.10
C ILE A 83 -6.79 -17.24 -3.35
N TYR A 84 -6.31 -18.47 -3.50
CA TYR A 84 -6.89 -19.65 -2.84
C TYR A 84 -6.29 -19.93 -1.46
N HIS A 85 -5.13 -19.34 -1.13
CA HIS A 85 -4.41 -19.52 0.13
C HIS A 85 -4.23 -20.99 0.58
N ASN A 86 -4.12 -21.91 -0.37
CA ASN A 86 -3.98 -23.35 -0.15
C ASN A 86 -2.55 -23.86 -0.46
N ASN A 87 -1.57 -22.95 -0.51
CA ASN A 87 -0.20 -23.25 -0.93
C ASN A 87 0.77 -23.53 0.22
N SER A 88 0.30 -23.72 1.45
CA SER A 88 1.17 -23.89 2.64
C SER A 88 2.26 -24.94 2.44
N ALA A 89 1.94 -26.08 1.81
CA ALA A 89 2.91 -27.14 1.55
C ALA A 89 4.03 -26.70 0.58
N ILE A 90 3.68 -25.98 -0.49
CA ILE A 90 4.66 -25.43 -1.45
C ILE A 90 5.48 -24.33 -0.78
N ARG A 91 4.82 -23.45 -0.02
CA ARG A 91 5.49 -22.37 0.72
C ARG A 91 6.49 -22.93 1.73
N ASP A 92 6.14 -23.98 2.46
CA ASP A 92 7.01 -24.65 3.42
C ASP A 92 8.19 -25.35 2.70
N ALA A 93 7.92 -26.10 1.63
CA ALA A 93 8.96 -26.81 0.88
C ALA A 93 9.97 -25.87 0.19
N ALA A 94 9.52 -24.69 -0.24
CA ALA A 94 10.35 -23.69 -0.90
C ALA A 94 11.04 -22.71 0.08
N GLY A 95 10.84 -22.86 1.40
CA GLY A 95 11.38 -21.94 2.41
C GLY A 95 10.78 -20.51 2.34
N ILE A 96 9.60 -20.38 1.75
CA ILE A 96 8.85 -19.12 1.64
C ILE A 96 8.18 -18.79 2.98
N THR A 97 7.58 -19.79 3.64
CA THR A 97 6.93 -19.58 4.94
C THR A 97 7.91 -19.03 5.97
N TYR A 98 7.61 -17.84 6.50
CA TYR A 98 8.33 -17.27 7.64
C TYR A 98 7.47 -17.26 8.89
N GLU A 99 6.56 -16.28 9.03
CA GLU A 99 5.64 -16.19 10.18
C GLU A 99 4.22 -16.61 9.79
N ARG A 100 3.88 -16.53 8.49
CA ARG A 100 2.52 -16.62 7.98
C ARG A 100 2.37 -17.75 6.97
N LYS A 101 1.23 -18.44 7.01
CA LYS A 101 0.91 -19.55 6.11
C LYS A 101 0.29 -19.10 4.78
N GLY A 102 -0.22 -17.87 4.74
CA GLY A 102 -0.61 -17.21 3.49
C GLY A 102 -0.45 -15.70 3.58
N TRP A 103 -0.55 -15.05 2.42
CA TRP A 103 -0.30 -13.62 2.25
C TRP A 103 -1.30 -13.00 1.28
N ILE A 104 -2.11 -12.06 1.75
CA ILE A 104 -3.05 -11.28 0.95
C ILE A 104 -2.41 -9.92 0.67
N ASP A 105 -2.29 -9.53 -0.59
CA ASP A 105 -1.75 -8.22 -0.96
C ASP A 105 -2.33 -7.74 -2.31
N ALA A 106 -1.97 -6.53 -2.71
CA ALA A 106 -2.31 -5.94 -3.99
C ALA A 106 -1.09 -5.24 -4.61
N HIS A 107 -0.96 -5.38 -5.93
CA HIS A 107 0.08 -4.75 -6.72
C HIS A 107 -0.44 -4.45 -8.13
N VAL A 108 0.00 -3.34 -8.72
CA VAL A 108 -0.36 -2.97 -10.10
C VAL A 108 0.87 -2.88 -10.98
N ARG A 109 0.73 -3.34 -12.22
CA ARG A 109 1.70 -3.09 -13.30
C ARG A 109 1.22 -1.90 -14.13
N ILE A 110 2.11 -0.94 -14.33
CA ILE A 110 1.87 0.31 -15.06
C ILE A 110 2.77 0.33 -16.28
N HIS A 111 2.22 0.61 -17.45
CA HIS A 111 2.96 0.83 -18.69
C HIS A 111 2.52 2.16 -19.29
N GLY A 112 3.46 3.08 -19.51
CA GLY A 112 3.16 4.41 -20.01
C GLY A 112 3.72 5.55 -19.15
N PRO A 113 3.24 6.80 -19.35
CA PRO A 113 3.80 7.98 -18.70
C PRO A 113 3.85 7.91 -17.17
N ALA A 114 2.85 7.29 -16.52
CA ALA A 114 2.85 7.14 -15.07
C ALA A 114 3.97 6.23 -14.54
N ALA A 115 4.47 5.28 -15.33
CA ALA A 115 5.63 4.48 -14.94
C ALA A 115 6.93 5.33 -14.91
N LYS A 116 6.99 6.40 -15.73
CA LYS A 116 8.08 7.38 -15.66
C LYS A 116 8.03 8.14 -14.33
N ASP A 117 6.84 8.44 -13.80
CA ASP A 117 6.72 9.12 -12.50
C ASP A 117 7.23 8.25 -11.35
N VAL A 118 6.96 6.93 -11.40
CA VAL A 118 7.55 5.95 -10.47
C VAL A 118 9.08 5.94 -10.58
N ALA A 119 9.59 5.93 -11.81
CA ALA A 119 11.03 5.96 -12.06
C ALA A 119 11.70 7.26 -11.59
N ASN A 120 11.06 8.40 -11.84
CA ASN A 120 11.52 9.71 -11.38
C ASN A 120 11.53 9.81 -9.85
N ASN A 121 10.57 9.17 -9.16
CA ASN A 121 10.60 9.07 -7.69
C ASN A 121 11.86 8.35 -7.20
N PHE A 122 12.24 7.23 -7.84
CA PHE A 122 13.49 6.54 -7.53
C PHE A 122 14.71 7.39 -7.86
N LEU A 123 14.77 7.97 -9.07
CA LEU A 123 15.90 8.79 -9.52
C LEU A 123 16.10 10.04 -8.67
N ALA A 124 15.03 10.67 -8.21
CA ALA A 124 15.10 11.83 -7.33
C ALA A 124 15.83 11.52 -6.01
N ARG A 125 15.51 10.36 -5.41
CA ARG A 125 16.21 9.88 -4.21
C ARG A 125 17.64 9.43 -4.53
N TRP A 126 17.83 8.67 -5.60
CA TRP A 126 19.16 8.16 -5.98
C TRP A 126 20.14 9.29 -6.33
N ASN A 127 19.69 10.30 -7.08
CA ASN A 127 20.52 11.39 -7.61
C ASN A 127 20.61 12.62 -6.68
N SER A 128 19.99 12.59 -5.49
CA SER A 128 20.08 13.70 -4.54
C SER A 128 21.54 14.01 -4.23
N ASN A 129 21.82 15.30 -4.01
CA ASN A 129 23.15 15.76 -3.63
C ASN A 129 23.47 15.44 -2.17
N TYR A 130 22.44 15.17 -1.36
CA TYR A 130 22.61 14.70 0.00
C TYR A 130 22.70 13.18 -0.01
N LEU A 131 23.92 12.69 0.24
CA LEU A 131 24.19 11.25 0.32
C LEU A 131 23.50 10.66 1.56
N PRO A 132 23.04 9.40 1.49
CA PRO A 132 22.56 8.67 2.65
C PRO A 132 23.72 8.16 3.52
N CYS A 133 23.39 7.78 4.75
CA CYS A 133 24.27 7.19 5.75
C CYS A 133 25.50 8.06 6.01
N GLN A 134 25.27 9.31 6.42
CA GLN A 134 26.30 10.29 6.70
C GLN A 134 26.47 10.57 8.21
N GLY A 135 25.68 9.89 9.05
CA GLY A 135 25.69 10.08 10.50
C GLY A 135 26.68 9.16 11.22
N LEU A 136 27.14 9.57 12.40
CA LEU A 136 28.01 8.74 13.25
C LEU A 136 27.34 7.43 13.70
N ASP A 137 26.01 7.43 13.85
CA ASP A 137 25.26 6.24 14.21
C ASP A 137 25.29 5.18 13.09
N ASP A 138 25.43 5.59 11.82
CA ASP A 138 25.53 4.68 10.68
C ASP A 138 26.86 3.94 10.67
N ASP A 139 27.95 4.65 10.97
CA ASP A 139 29.29 4.09 11.11
C ASP A 139 29.35 3.08 12.25
N LEU A 140 28.72 3.40 13.39
CA LEU A 140 28.63 2.49 14.55
C LEU A 140 27.77 1.25 14.27
N LEU A 141 26.80 1.35 13.36
CA LEU A 141 25.88 0.28 13.00
C LEU A 141 26.25 -0.42 11.68
N ASP A 142 27.44 -0.22 11.13
CA ASP A 142 27.92 -0.79 9.86
C ASP A 142 26.98 -0.55 8.65
N TYR A 143 26.22 0.54 8.65
CA TYR A 143 25.40 0.96 7.50
C TYR A 143 26.24 1.70 6.46
N VAL A 144 27.32 1.07 5.99
CA VAL A 144 28.22 1.64 4.99
C VAL A 144 27.68 1.38 3.57
N ASN A 145 27.72 2.40 2.73
CA ASN A 145 27.34 2.29 1.33
C ASN A 145 28.56 2.13 0.40
N PRO A 146 28.50 1.24 -0.61
CA PRO A 146 29.48 1.25 -1.68
C PRO A 146 29.43 2.57 -2.46
N THR A 147 30.52 2.93 -3.13
CA THR A 147 30.53 4.09 -4.03
C THR A 147 29.52 3.88 -5.16
N TYR A 148 28.71 4.90 -5.42
CA TYR A 148 27.72 4.88 -6.50
C TYR A 148 27.72 6.20 -7.26
N LYS A 149 27.20 6.18 -8.49
CA LYS A 149 27.14 7.35 -9.37
C LYS A 149 25.70 7.72 -9.65
N LYS A 150 25.49 8.99 -9.98
CA LYS A 150 24.20 9.46 -10.48
C LYS A 150 23.82 8.71 -11.75
N LEU A 151 22.54 8.35 -11.84
CA LEU A 151 21.94 7.77 -13.03
C LEU A 151 21.45 8.88 -13.96
N PRO A 152 21.48 8.68 -15.29
CA PRO A 152 20.96 9.66 -16.23
C PRO A 152 19.45 9.88 -16.04
N SER A 153 18.97 11.04 -16.45
CA SER A 153 17.53 11.30 -16.53
C SER A 153 16.90 10.44 -17.62
N LEU A 154 15.59 10.18 -17.49
CA LEU A 154 14.83 9.39 -18.46
C LEU A 154 14.23 10.27 -19.55
N ASP A 155 14.57 10.00 -20.81
CA ASP A 155 14.06 10.73 -21.99
C ASP A 155 12.75 10.14 -22.56
N TYR A 156 11.81 9.81 -21.68
CA TYR A 156 10.45 9.41 -22.08
C TYR A 156 9.54 10.62 -22.24
N ALA A 157 8.63 10.63 -23.20
CA ALA A 157 7.60 11.66 -23.28
C ALA A 157 6.59 11.49 -22.12
N SER A 158 6.33 12.58 -21.39
CA SER A 158 5.37 12.63 -20.28
C SER A 158 3.94 13.01 -20.71
N SER A 159 3.64 13.10 -22.02
CA SER A 159 2.41 13.73 -22.50
C SER A 159 1.24 12.76 -22.69
N ASN A 160 0.09 13.16 -22.15
CA ASN A 160 -1.23 12.54 -22.32
C ASN A 160 -1.73 12.49 -23.78
N THR A 161 -1.18 13.27 -24.71
CA THR A 161 -1.58 13.25 -26.13
C THR A 161 -0.77 12.26 -26.96
N THR A 162 0.34 11.73 -26.41
CA THR A 162 1.28 10.88 -27.17
C THR A 162 1.18 9.39 -26.84
N ALA A 163 0.78 9.03 -25.63
CA ALA A 163 0.65 7.62 -25.23
C ALA A 163 -0.76 7.09 -25.54
N LYS A 164 -0.86 6.12 -26.47
CA LYS A 164 -2.10 5.39 -26.82
C LYS A 164 -2.14 3.97 -26.25
N LEU A 165 -1.42 3.74 -25.14
CA LEU A 165 -1.17 2.40 -24.59
C LEU A 165 -2.38 1.79 -23.86
N GLY A 166 -3.33 2.63 -23.43
CA GLY A 166 -4.49 2.19 -22.67
C GLY A 166 -5.51 3.31 -22.50
N LYS A 167 -6.63 2.98 -21.84
CA LYS A 167 -7.74 3.89 -21.53
C LYS A 167 -7.74 4.37 -20.08
N GLN A 168 -6.70 3.99 -19.33
CA GLN A 168 -6.52 4.28 -17.91
C GLN A 168 -5.78 5.61 -17.74
N SER A 169 -6.31 6.47 -16.88
CA SER A 169 -5.59 7.61 -16.31
C SER A 169 -5.01 7.19 -14.96
N VAL A 170 -3.69 7.23 -14.86
CA VAL A 170 -2.97 6.83 -13.65
C VAL A 170 -2.24 8.03 -13.07
N GLN A 171 -2.45 8.30 -11.80
CA GLN A 171 -1.74 9.32 -11.04
C GLN A 171 -0.93 8.66 -9.93
N ILE A 172 0.38 8.84 -9.97
CA ILE A 172 1.27 8.46 -8.86
C ILE A 172 1.17 9.54 -7.77
N VAL A 173 0.90 9.10 -6.54
CA VAL A 173 0.83 9.96 -5.36
C VAL A 173 1.78 9.42 -4.29
N ARG A 174 2.34 10.30 -3.47
CA ARG A 174 3.43 9.96 -2.54
C ARG A 174 3.21 10.59 -1.17
N THR A 175 3.93 10.03 -0.20
CA THR A 175 4.16 10.63 1.11
C THR A 175 5.67 10.85 1.26
N PHE A 176 6.06 12.05 1.67
CA PHE A 176 7.40 12.39 2.15
C PHE A 176 7.24 13.37 3.30
N SER A 177 7.78 13.04 4.48
CA SER A 177 7.68 13.92 5.66
C SER A 177 8.22 15.32 5.37
N CYS A 178 7.40 16.33 5.65
CA CYS A 178 7.79 17.75 5.57
C CYS A 178 8.79 18.17 6.67
N LYS A 179 8.98 17.31 7.68
CA LYS A 179 9.90 17.54 8.81
C LYS A 179 11.33 17.15 8.46
N TYR A 180 11.54 16.28 7.47
CA TYR A 180 12.87 15.95 6.98
C TYR A 180 13.36 17.01 5.98
N LYS A 181 14.56 17.56 6.19
CA LYS A 181 15.03 18.76 5.48
C LYS A 181 15.93 18.51 4.28
N HIS A 182 16.29 17.25 4.02
CA HIS A 182 17.20 16.88 2.93
C HIS A 182 16.47 16.34 1.68
N TYR A 183 15.21 16.74 1.49
CA TYR A 183 14.43 16.47 0.27
C TYR A 183 14.36 17.68 -0.68
N LYS A 184 15.32 18.62 -0.60
CA LYS A 184 15.25 19.92 -1.29
C LYS A 184 15.03 19.79 -2.81
N GLU A 185 15.56 18.73 -3.42
CA GLU A 185 15.52 18.53 -4.86
C GLU A 185 14.17 18.02 -5.39
N PHE A 186 13.34 17.38 -4.55
CA PHE A 186 12.16 16.65 -5.04
C PHE A 186 10.92 16.69 -4.15
N ALA A 187 11.06 17.06 -2.88
CA ALA A 187 9.97 17.30 -1.94
C ALA A 187 10.40 18.36 -0.91
N PRO A 188 10.73 19.61 -1.33
CA PRO A 188 11.35 20.62 -0.47
C PRO A 188 10.48 21.02 0.74
N TYR A 189 9.16 20.80 0.65
CA TYR A 189 8.19 21.04 1.72
C TYR A 189 7.56 19.73 2.23
N GLY A 190 8.18 18.59 1.93
CA GLY A 190 7.53 17.28 1.99
C GLY A 190 6.50 17.11 0.87
N GLU A 191 5.78 15.99 0.93
CA GLU A 191 4.66 15.69 0.04
C GLU A 191 3.62 14.88 0.80
N ASN A 192 2.35 15.25 0.69
CA ASN A 192 1.21 14.51 1.24
C ASN A 192 0.11 14.30 0.19
N SER A 193 0.49 14.28 -1.10
CA SER A 193 -0.43 14.13 -2.23
C SER A 193 -1.29 12.88 -2.11
N LEU A 194 -0.73 11.82 -1.52
CA LEU A 194 -1.42 10.57 -1.23
C LEU A 194 -2.57 10.76 -0.23
N PHE A 195 -2.32 11.46 0.88
CA PHE A 195 -3.34 11.74 1.88
C PHE A 195 -4.45 12.63 1.31
N GLN A 196 -4.08 13.68 0.57
CA GLN A 196 -5.03 14.58 -0.08
C GLN A 196 -5.89 13.86 -1.13
N ALA A 197 -5.28 13.00 -1.95
CA ALA A 197 -6.01 12.21 -2.93
C ALA A 197 -7.01 11.25 -2.27
N ARG A 198 -6.62 10.61 -1.16
CA ARG A 198 -7.50 9.72 -0.39
C ARG A 198 -8.69 10.47 0.21
N LEU A 199 -8.47 11.62 0.84
CA LEU A 199 -9.54 12.49 1.35
C LEU A 199 -10.50 12.90 0.23
N LYS A 200 -9.97 13.33 -0.92
CA LYS A 200 -10.76 13.70 -2.08
C LYS A 200 -11.58 12.52 -2.61
N ALA A 201 -10.98 11.34 -2.74
CA ALA A 201 -11.65 10.15 -3.25
C ALA A 201 -12.82 9.75 -2.35
N ILE A 202 -12.59 9.66 -1.02
CA ILE A 202 -13.63 9.34 -0.04
C ILE A 202 -14.79 10.33 -0.12
N LYS A 203 -14.51 11.64 -0.10
CA LYS A 203 -15.55 12.69 -0.14
C LYS A 203 -16.38 12.70 -1.42
N ASN A 204 -15.88 12.08 -2.51
CA ASN A 204 -16.59 11.95 -3.78
C ASN A 204 -17.34 10.62 -3.92
N ALA A 205 -17.24 9.71 -2.95
CA ALA A 205 -17.96 8.44 -2.97
C ALA A 205 -19.48 8.66 -2.99
N LYS A 206 -20.17 7.90 -3.83
CA LYS A 206 -21.61 8.00 -4.06
C LYS A 206 -22.36 6.71 -3.75
N ASN A 207 -21.68 5.57 -3.77
CA ASN A 207 -22.34 4.27 -3.70
C ASN A 207 -21.69 3.34 -2.67
N TYR A 208 -20.37 3.12 -2.70
CA TYR A 208 -19.69 2.30 -1.70
C TYR A 208 -18.20 2.59 -1.63
N ILE A 209 -17.59 2.12 -0.52
CA ILE A 209 -16.15 2.10 -0.34
C ILE A 209 -15.74 0.71 0.12
N TYR A 210 -14.74 0.13 -0.55
CA TYR A 210 -14.09 -1.12 -0.16
C TYR A 210 -12.62 -0.84 0.18
N VAL A 211 -12.17 -1.30 1.34
CA VAL A 211 -10.79 -1.13 1.82
C VAL A 211 -10.23 -2.49 2.21
N GLU A 212 -9.05 -2.81 1.69
CA GLU A 212 -8.17 -3.80 2.30
C GLU A 212 -6.89 -3.10 2.74
N ASP A 213 -6.60 -3.18 4.02
CA ASP A 213 -5.42 -2.54 4.58
C ASP A 213 -4.81 -3.41 5.68
N GLN A 214 -3.49 -3.38 5.80
CA GLN A 214 -2.79 -4.01 6.91
C GLN A 214 -3.24 -3.43 8.26
N TYR A 215 -3.61 -2.15 8.27
CA TYR A 215 -4.01 -1.38 9.43
C TYR A 215 -5.27 -0.56 9.14
N PHE A 216 -6.08 -0.27 10.16
CA PHE A 216 -7.20 0.68 10.05
C PHE A 216 -7.23 1.57 11.28
N ILE A 217 -6.12 2.30 11.46
CA ILE A 217 -5.77 3.04 12.66
C ILE A 217 -6.26 4.48 12.53
N LEU A 218 -6.73 5.08 13.63
CA LEU A 218 -7.31 6.42 13.62
C LEU A 218 -6.47 7.43 12.85
N VAL A 219 -7.05 7.96 11.77
CA VAL A 219 -6.64 9.19 11.10
C VAL A 219 -7.87 10.10 11.13
N PRO A 220 -7.95 11.08 12.03
CA PRO A 220 -9.17 11.85 12.28
C PRO A 220 -9.76 12.45 11.01
N GLU A 221 -8.92 12.99 10.14
CA GLU A 221 -9.35 13.61 8.89
C GLU A 221 -9.98 12.58 7.92
N LEU A 222 -9.50 11.33 7.92
CA LEU A 222 -10.11 10.25 7.13
C LEU A 222 -11.40 9.73 7.79
N LEU A 223 -11.45 9.64 9.12
CA LEU A 223 -12.67 9.30 9.85
C LEU A 223 -13.77 10.33 9.57
N ASP A 224 -13.45 11.62 9.66
CA ASP A 224 -14.38 12.71 9.36
C ASP A 224 -14.90 12.62 7.93
N ALA A 225 -14.00 12.37 6.97
CA ALA A 225 -14.38 12.18 5.57
C ALA A 225 -15.30 10.97 5.37
N LEU A 226 -15.04 9.84 6.05
CA LEU A 226 -15.92 8.67 6.00
C LEU A 226 -17.28 8.99 6.62
N MET A 227 -17.32 9.55 7.83
CA MET A 227 -18.56 9.92 8.51
C MET A 227 -19.41 10.89 7.68
N GLU A 228 -18.79 11.81 6.93
CA GLU A 228 -19.47 12.73 6.00
C GLU A 228 -20.18 11.99 4.86
N VAL A 229 -19.63 10.88 4.36
CA VAL A 229 -20.18 10.15 3.19
C VAL A 229 -21.03 8.93 3.56
N MET A 230 -20.91 8.38 4.76
CA MET A 230 -21.70 7.22 5.22
C MET A 230 -23.22 7.36 5.03
N PRO A 231 -23.86 8.55 5.22
CA PRO A 231 -25.28 8.72 4.91
C PRO A 231 -25.62 8.48 3.42
N LYS A 232 -24.69 8.82 2.52
CA LYS A 232 -24.90 8.82 1.06
C LYS A 232 -24.63 7.45 0.43
N ILE A 233 -23.63 6.73 0.93
CA ILE A 233 -23.23 5.42 0.39
C ILE A 233 -24.07 4.27 0.97
N GLN A 234 -24.13 3.15 0.25
CA GLN A 234 -24.81 1.93 0.66
C GLN A 234 -23.98 1.11 1.65
N ARG A 235 -22.66 0.97 1.42
CA ARG A 235 -21.76 0.18 2.26
C ARG A 235 -20.36 0.77 2.38
N LEU A 236 -19.74 0.56 3.53
CA LEU A 236 -18.31 0.63 3.76
C LEU A 236 -17.86 -0.77 4.23
N ILE A 237 -17.07 -1.46 3.42
CA ILE A 237 -16.49 -2.76 3.77
C ILE A 237 -15.00 -2.57 3.99
N VAL A 238 -14.52 -3.00 5.16
CA VAL A 238 -13.10 -2.92 5.54
C VAL A 238 -12.63 -4.31 5.95
N ILE A 239 -11.52 -4.75 5.36
CA ILE A 239 -10.82 -5.98 5.73
C ILE A 239 -9.45 -5.61 6.27
N VAL A 240 -9.19 -6.00 7.51
CA VAL A 240 -7.96 -5.63 8.24
C VAL A 240 -7.49 -6.78 9.12
N ASN A 241 -6.21 -6.80 9.48
CA ASN A 241 -5.70 -7.79 10.43
C ASN A 241 -6.26 -7.59 11.84
N VAL A 242 -6.39 -8.70 12.57
CA VAL A 242 -6.32 -8.67 14.03
C VAL A 242 -4.93 -8.16 14.43
N LEU A 243 -4.88 -7.13 15.29
CA LEU A 243 -3.61 -6.59 15.77
C LEU A 243 -2.90 -7.61 16.66
N GLU A 244 -1.65 -7.94 16.35
CA GLU A 244 -0.80 -8.71 17.26
C GLU A 244 -0.55 -7.96 18.58
N PHE A 245 -0.34 -8.70 19.67
CA PHE A 245 -0.14 -8.15 21.02
C PHE A 245 0.92 -7.04 21.05
N LYS A 246 2.04 -7.22 20.34
CA LYS A 246 3.14 -6.23 20.28
C LYS A 246 2.67 -4.85 19.77
N TYR A 247 1.73 -4.82 18.83
CA TYR A 247 1.15 -3.57 18.32
C TYR A 247 0.02 -3.05 19.20
N GLN A 248 -0.77 -3.94 19.83
CA GLN A 248 -1.76 -3.51 20.82
C GLN A 248 -1.11 -2.74 21.98
N ALA A 249 0.06 -3.22 22.44
CA ALA A 249 0.84 -2.62 23.50
C ALA A 249 1.39 -1.21 23.16
N THR A 250 1.45 -0.82 21.89
CA THR A 250 1.88 0.52 21.48
C THR A 250 0.73 1.54 21.37
N GLY A 251 -0.51 1.10 21.64
CA GLY A 251 -1.71 1.93 21.54
C GLY A 251 -2.50 1.75 20.25
N TYR A 252 -2.03 0.95 19.29
CA TYR A 252 -2.78 0.70 18.05
C TYR A 252 -4.13 0.04 18.31
N GLY A 253 -4.28 -0.75 19.39
CA GLY A 253 -5.58 -1.28 19.80
C GLY A 253 -6.60 -0.17 20.07
N LYS A 254 -6.19 0.86 20.84
CA LYS A 254 -7.03 2.04 21.08
C LYS A 254 -7.33 2.77 19.78
N TYR A 255 -6.35 3.00 18.93
CA TYR A 255 -6.54 3.81 17.74
C TYR A 255 -7.38 3.09 16.67
N LEU A 256 -7.33 1.75 16.62
CA LEU A 256 -8.28 0.95 15.86
C LEU A 256 -9.69 1.12 16.43
N TYR A 257 -9.86 1.02 17.76
CA TYR A 257 -11.14 1.25 18.42
C TYR A 257 -11.71 2.66 18.16
N ASP A 258 -10.88 3.70 18.25
CA ASP A 258 -11.30 5.08 18.00
C ASP A 258 -11.68 5.31 16.52
N MET A 259 -11.08 4.55 15.59
CA MET A 259 -11.43 4.59 14.16
C MET A 259 -12.76 3.86 13.89
N VAL A 260 -12.95 2.70 14.50
CA VAL A 260 -14.05 1.76 14.22
C VAL A 260 -15.32 2.10 14.98
N SER A 261 -15.21 2.42 16.28
CA SER A 261 -16.38 2.57 17.16
C SER A 261 -17.36 3.67 16.73
N PRO A 262 -16.93 4.85 16.20
CA PRO A 262 -17.89 5.87 15.73
C PRO A 262 -18.66 5.41 14.49
N LEU A 263 -17.98 4.74 13.55
CA LEU A 263 -18.59 4.19 12.33
C LEU A 263 -19.60 3.10 12.68
N LEU A 264 -19.21 2.14 13.52
CA LEU A 264 -20.06 1.02 13.90
C LEU A 264 -21.29 1.48 14.70
N LYS A 265 -21.13 2.45 15.60
CA LYS A 265 -22.24 3.00 16.38
C LYS A 265 -23.23 3.77 15.51
N ALA A 266 -22.75 4.58 14.57
CA ALA A 266 -23.62 5.41 13.74
C ALA A 266 -24.24 4.63 12.56
N TYR A 267 -23.56 3.61 12.05
CA TYR A 267 -23.94 2.90 10.83
C TYR A 267 -23.76 1.37 10.93
N PRO A 268 -24.36 0.71 11.94
CA PRO A 268 -24.15 -0.74 12.17
C PRO A 268 -24.59 -1.62 11.01
N ASN A 269 -25.53 -1.14 10.19
CA ASN A 269 -26.05 -1.85 9.03
C ASN A 269 -25.38 -1.45 7.70
N LYS A 270 -24.40 -0.54 7.71
CA LYS A 270 -23.68 -0.12 6.48
C LYS A 270 -22.17 -0.31 6.58
N PHE A 271 -21.62 -0.23 7.78
CA PHE A 271 -20.20 -0.46 8.02
C PHE A 271 -19.97 -1.93 8.41
N ASN A 272 -19.17 -2.63 7.62
CA ASN A 272 -18.79 -4.00 7.85
C ASN A 272 -17.28 -4.10 8.02
N LEU A 273 -16.85 -4.72 9.12
CA LEU A 273 -15.44 -4.91 9.45
C LEU A 273 -15.14 -6.40 9.55
N TYR A 274 -14.27 -6.87 8.66
CA TYR A 274 -13.87 -8.27 8.56
C TYR A 274 -12.37 -8.45 8.78
N THR A 275 -12.01 -9.69 9.08
CA THR A 275 -10.63 -10.18 9.12
C THR A 275 -10.57 -11.61 8.59
N ILE A 276 -9.37 -12.19 8.53
CA ILE A 276 -9.20 -13.60 8.19
C ILE A 276 -9.28 -14.47 9.43
N LYS A 277 -9.89 -15.65 9.30
CA LYS A 277 -9.99 -16.67 10.35
C LYS A 277 -8.59 -17.03 10.86
N GLU A 278 -8.40 -16.87 12.18
CA GLU A 278 -7.10 -17.03 12.85
C GLU A 278 -6.43 -18.38 12.55
N LYS A 279 -7.22 -19.47 12.52
CA LYS A 279 -6.74 -20.83 12.24
C LYS A 279 -6.00 -20.99 10.91
N LEU A 280 -6.23 -20.09 9.95
CA LEU A 280 -5.60 -20.15 8.63
C LEU A 280 -4.20 -19.51 8.62
N ASN A 281 -3.88 -18.66 9.61
CA ASN A 281 -2.64 -17.89 9.69
C ASN A 281 -2.26 -17.18 8.38
N ILE A 282 -3.25 -16.55 7.73
CA ILE A 282 -3.07 -15.73 6.53
C ILE A 282 -2.99 -14.27 6.99
N TYR A 283 -2.07 -13.50 6.39
CA TYR A 283 -1.84 -12.10 6.75
C TYR A 283 -2.33 -11.14 5.67
N ILE A 284 -3.06 -10.10 6.07
CA ILE A 284 -3.51 -9.03 5.17
C ILE A 284 -2.41 -7.96 5.10
N HIS A 285 -1.74 -7.84 3.96
CA HIS A 285 -0.71 -6.84 3.73
C HIS A 285 -1.09 -5.81 2.64
N SER A 286 -2.21 -6.01 1.97
CA SER A 286 -2.81 -5.03 1.05
C SER A 286 -2.78 -3.62 1.62
N LYS A 287 -2.63 -2.62 0.74
CA LYS A 287 -3.01 -1.22 1.01
C LYS A 287 -3.75 -0.68 -0.19
N MET A 288 -5.04 -0.96 -0.25
CA MET A 288 -5.84 -0.66 -1.43
C MET A 288 -7.25 -0.20 -1.10
N MET A 289 -7.85 0.51 -2.05
CA MET A 289 -9.19 1.04 -1.93
C MET A 289 -9.90 1.05 -3.28
N ILE A 290 -11.15 0.62 -3.29
CA ILE A 290 -12.07 0.75 -4.42
C ILE A 290 -13.22 1.65 -4.01
N ILE A 291 -13.60 2.58 -4.88
CA ILE A 291 -14.76 3.44 -4.68
C ILE A 291 -15.63 3.38 -5.93
N ASP A 292 -16.91 3.02 -5.72
CA ASP A 292 -17.99 3.06 -6.71
C ASP A 292 -17.74 2.28 -8.02
N ASP A 293 -16.83 1.31 -8.06
CA ASP A 293 -16.32 0.69 -9.30
C ASP A 293 -15.83 1.75 -10.32
N VAL A 294 -15.33 2.90 -9.86
CA VAL A 294 -14.81 3.99 -10.70
C VAL A 294 -13.37 4.34 -10.36
N TYR A 295 -13.00 4.24 -9.10
CA TYR A 295 -11.68 4.61 -8.59
C TYR A 295 -11.01 3.43 -7.90
N LEU A 296 -9.75 3.17 -8.25
CA LEU A 296 -8.88 2.20 -7.62
C LEU A 296 -7.61 2.90 -7.11
N SER A 297 -7.24 2.66 -5.86
CA SER A 297 -5.92 3.04 -5.32
C SER A 297 -5.21 1.80 -4.82
N VAL A 298 -3.97 1.59 -5.24
CA VAL A 298 -3.11 0.48 -4.80
C VAL A 298 -1.71 1.02 -4.51
N GLY A 299 -1.07 0.60 -3.42
CA GLY A 299 0.29 1.00 -3.12
C GLY A 299 0.80 0.51 -1.78
N SER A 300 1.66 1.30 -1.16
CA SER A 300 2.37 0.93 0.06
C SER A 300 1.82 1.59 1.34
N SER A 301 1.03 2.66 1.21
CA SER A 301 0.59 3.49 2.34
C SER A 301 -0.52 2.85 3.16
N ASN A 302 -0.17 2.43 4.38
CA ASN A 302 -1.11 1.92 5.38
C ASN A 302 -2.10 3.00 5.84
N TRP A 303 -3.29 2.59 6.27
CA TRP A 303 -4.26 3.47 6.92
C TRP A 303 -3.85 3.79 8.37
N ASN A 304 -2.86 4.68 8.50
CA ASN A 304 -2.40 5.29 9.75
C ASN A 304 -1.72 6.64 9.45
N ARG A 305 -1.34 7.43 10.47
CA ARG A 305 -0.71 8.73 10.23
C ARG A 305 0.70 8.61 9.65
N ARG A 306 1.43 7.54 9.98
CA ARG A 306 2.72 7.21 9.36
C ARG A 306 2.63 7.19 7.84
N GLY A 307 1.71 6.40 7.29
CA GLY A 307 1.53 6.26 5.85
C GLY A 307 0.99 7.52 5.18
N MET A 308 0.20 8.33 5.88
CA MET A 308 -0.35 9.58 5.33
C MET A 308 0.61 10.76 5.36
N THR A 309 1.55 10.82 6.32
CA THR A 309 2.32 12.05 6.58
C THR A 309 3.81 11.87 6.84
N SER A 310 4.28 10.69 7.24
CA SER A 310 5.63 10.53 7.80
C SER A 310 6.53 9.61 6.99
N ASP A 311 6.23 8.31 6.97
CA ASP A 311 7.02 7.32 6.25
C ASP A 311 6.89 7.55 4.75
N SER A 312 7.98 7.32 3.99
CA SER A 312 7.90 7.58 2.56
C SER A 312 7.06 6.50 1.90
N GLU A 313 5.97 6.87 1.27
CA GLU A 313 4.99 5.96 0.66
C GLU A 313 4.71 6.33 -0.79
N MET A 314 4.07 5.42 -1.53
CA MET A 314 3.59 5.67 -2.88
C MET A 314 2.38 4.80 -3.20
N ASN A 315 1.37 5.40 -3.82
CA ASN A 315 0.22 4.72 -4.40
C ASN A 315 0.04 5.12 -5.86
N ALA A 316 -0.53 4.20 -6.64
CA ALA A 316 -1.07 4.48 -7.96
C ALA A 316 -2.59 4.62 -7.83
N ASN A 317 -3.10 5.80 -8.16
CA ASN A 317 -4.52 6.09 -8.25
C ASN A 317 -4.96 5.96 -9.70
N ILE A 318 -6.00 5.17 -9.94
CA ILE A 318 -6.41 4.72 -11.26
C ILE A 318 -7.88 5.03 -11.43
N VAL A 319 -8.18 5.75 -12.50
CA VAL A 319 -9.50 5.84 -13.11
C VAL A 319 -9.33 5.49 -14.58
N ASP A 320 -10.39 5.06 -15.24
CA ASP A 320 -10.33 4.75 -16.66
C ASP A 320 -11.56 5.23 -17.42
N THR A 321 -11.51 5.12 -18.74
CA THR A 321 -12.61 5.54 -19.63
C THR A 321 -13.27 4.34 -20.30
N ASP A 322 -12.87 3.11 -19.97
CA ASP A 322 -13.50 1.91 -20.52
C ASP A 322 -14.60 1.43 -19.57
N THR A 323 -15.84 1.61 -19.97
CA THR A 323 -16.98 1.40 -19.08
C THR A 323 -17.75 0.12 -19.39
N ILE A 324 -18.51 -0.34 -18.40
CA ILE A 324 -19.43 -1.47 -18.50
C ILE A 324 -20.70 -1.15 -17.71
N LYS A 325 -21.84 -1.65 -18.17
CA LYS A 325 -23.10 -1.57 -17.42
C LYS A 325 -23.16 -2.70 -16.40
N SER A 326 -23.20 -2.39 -15.12
CA SER A 326 -23.34 -3.37 -14.04
C SER A 326 -24.73 -4.03 -14.04
N PRO A 327 -24.91 -5.14 -13.32
CA PRO A 327 -26.23 -5.74 -13.09
C PRO A 327 -27.25 -4.79 -12.45
N ASP A 328 -26.80 -3.81 -11.65
CA ASP A 328 -27.64 -2.73 -11.12
C ASP A 328 -28.10 -1.70 -12.19
N GLY A 329 -27.66 -1.88 -13.44
CA GLY A 329 -27.95 -0.98 -14.54
C GLY A 329 -27.13 0.32 -14.56
N VAL A 330 -26.12 0.44 -13.70
CA VAL A 330 -25.24 1.61 -13.57
C VAL A 330 -24.00 1.44 -14.46
N ILE A 331 -23.57 2.51 -15.12
CA ILE A 331 -22.32 2.51 -15.89
C ILE A 331 -21.16 2.77 -14.95
N VAL A 332 -20.21 1.83 -14.91
CA VAL A 332 -19.02 1.85 -14.06
C VAL A 332 -17.75 1.57 -14.88
N ASN A 333 -16.58 1.69 -14.27
CA ASN A 333 -15.30 1.45 -14.91
C ASN A 333 -14.94 -0.03 -14.91
N LYS A 334 -14.50 -0.56 -16.07
CA LYS A 334 -14.17 -1.98 -16.19
C LYS A 334 -13.02 -2.41 -15.29
N LEU A 335 -11.96 -1.61 -15.17
CA LEU A 335 -10.78 -2.02 -14.39
C LEU A 335 -11.11 -2.10 -12.90
N ALA A 336 -11.72 -1.05 -12.36
CA ALA A 336 -12.10 -1.02 -10.95
C ALA A 336 -13.11 -2.13 -10.63
N ARG A 337 -14.07 -2.37 -11.52
CA ARG A 337 -15.06 -3.45 -11.39
C ARG A 337 -14.43 -4.84 -11.45
N ASP A 338 -13.60 -5.14 -12.45
CA ASP A 338 -12.88 -6.44 -12.56
C ASP A 338 -12.04 -6.69 -11.30
N PHE A 339 -11.31 -5.67 -10.84
CA PHE A 339 -10.50 -5.75 -9.63
C PHE A 339 -11.38 -6.07 -8.40
N ARG A 340 -12.52 -5.39 -8.24
CA ARG A 340 -13.49 -5.69 -7.18
C ARG A 340 -13.98 -7.13 -7.24
N ILE A 341 -14.35 -7.66 -8.42
CA ILE A 341 -14.81 -9.06 -8.51
C ILE A 341 -13.74 -10.02 -8.01
N ARG A 342 -12.49 -9.85 -8.44
CA ARG A 342 -11.39 -10.74 -8.08
C ARG A 342 -11.09 -10.70 -6.59
N LYS A 343 -11.14 -9.52 -5.97
CA LYS A 343 -11.00 -9.39 -4.52
C LYS A 343 -12.19 -10.01 -3.79
N PHE A 344 -13.41 -9.86 -4.31
CA PHE A 344 -14.58 -10.50 -3.70
C PHE A 344 -14.52 -12.02 -3.86
N GLN A 345 -13.99 -12.53 -4.97
CA GLN A 345 -13.75 -13.96 -5.18
C GLN A 345 -12.77 -14.52 -4.14
N GLU A 346 -11.65 -13.84 -3.91
CA GLU A 346 -10.67 -14.21 -2.88
C GLU A 346 -11.30 -14.25 -1.47
N MET A 347 -12.13 -13.25 -1.14
CA MET A 347 -12.71 -13.12 0.19
C MET A 347 -13.91 -14.05 0.43
N THR A 348 -14.76 -14.24 -0.57
CA THR A 348 -16.03 -14.96 -0.43
C THR A 348 -15.96 -16.42 -0.87
N GLY A 349 -14.96 -16.78 -1.69
CA GLY A 349 -14.84 -18.11 -2.31
C GLY A 349 -15.76 -18.34 -3.51
N LEU A 350 -16.64 -17.39 -3.85
CA LEU A 350 -17.50 -17.46 -5.03
C LEU A 350 -16.69 -17.31 -6.32
N SER A 351 -17.18 -17.89 -7.42
CA SER A 351 -16.55 -17.73 -8.72
C SER A 351 -16.69 -16.31 -9.26
N TYR A 352 -15.80 -15.95 -10.20
CA TYR A 352 -15.87 -14.67 -10.90
C TYR A 352 -17.23 -14.48 -11.58
N ASP A 353 -17.74 -15.49 -12.28
CA ASP A 353 -18.98 -15.39 -13.06
C ASP A 353 -20.21 -15.20 -12.15
N GLU A 354 -20.25 -15.88 -10.99
CA GLU A 354 -21.30 -15.65 -9.99
C GLU A 354 -21.29 -14.20 -9.49
N LEU A 355 -20.11 -13.70 -9.11
CA LEU A 355 -19.93 -12.33 -8.62
C LEU A 355 -20.09 -11.25 -9.71
N ASP A 356 -19.91 -11.60 -10.99
CA ASP A 356 -20.12 -10.70 -12.11
C ASP A 356 -21.60 -10.56 -12.46
N ALA A 357 -22.39 -11.62 -12.26
CA ALA A 357 -23.84 -11.62 -12.46
C ALA A 357 -24.62 -10.94 -11.33
N MET A 358 -24.04 -10.82 -10.13
CA MET A 358 -24.67 -10.22 -8.95
C MET A 358 -24.83 -8.70 -9.07
N THR A 359 -25.96 -8.19 -8.59
CA THR A 359 -26.09 -6.78 -8.19
C THR A 359 -25.09 -6.44 -7.09
N LEU A 360 -24.77 -5.16 -6.94
CA LEU A 360 -23.81 -4.71 -5.95
C LEU A 360 -24.20 -5.14 -4.53
N MET A 361 -25.49 -5.06 -4.19
CA MET A 361 -25.99 -5.46 -2.86
C MET A 361 -25.96 -6.97 -2.63
N GLU A 362 -26.22 -7.79 -3.64
CA GLU A 362 -26.04 -9.25 -3.54
C GLU A 362 -24.57 -9.60 -3.30
N ALA A 363 -23.67 -8.97 -4.05
CA ALA A 363 -22.23 -9.14 -3.88
C ALA A 363 -21.71 -8.66 -2.52
N PHE A 364 -22.33 -7.65 -1.89
CA PHE A 364 -22.00 -7.27 -0.52
C PHE A 364 -22.56 -8.23 0.52
N ASN A 365 -23.78 -8.72 0.32
CA ASN A 365 -24.40 -9.66 1.26
C ASN A 365 -23.69 -11.02 1.28
N SER A 366 -22.97 -11.39 0.21
CA SER A 366 -22.16 -12.62 0.19
C SER A 366 -20.99 -12.60 1.19
N PHE A 367 -20.52 -11.42 1.64
CA PHE A 367 -19.53 -11.33 2.72
C PHE A 367 -20.06 -11.88 4.03
N GLU A 368 -21.34 -11.64 4.34
CA GLU A 368 -21.96 -12.14 5.56
C GLU A 368 -22.10 -13.67 5.52
N ALA A 369 -22.50 -14.19 4.36
CA ALA A 369 -22.57 -15.63 4.11
C ALA A 369 -21.18 -16.26 4.25
N ALA A 370 -20.15 -15.63 3.66
CA ALA A 370 -18.78 -16.10 3.76
C ALA A 370 -18.27 -16.08 5.21
N ALA A 371 -18.48 -14.98 5.95
CA ALA A 371 -18.05 -14.86 7.34
C ALA A 371 -18.69 -15.92 8.26
N SER A 372 -19.93 -16.34 7.95
CA SER A 372 -20.67 -17.38 8.68
C SER A 372 -20.32 -18.81 8.26
N ASP A 373 -19.73 -19.01 7.08
CA ASP A 373 -19.35 -20.32 6.55
C ASP A 373 -17.94 -20.71 7.01
N GLY A 374 -17.82 -21.82 7.73
CA GLY A 374 -16.55 -22.33 8.25
C GLY A 374 -15.51 -22.74 7.20
N SER A 375 -15.91 -22.87 5.93
CA SER A 375 -15.08 -23.27 4.78
C SER A 375 -14.36 -22.10 4.09
N THR A 376 -14.86 -20.86 4.22
CA THR A 376 -14.25 -19.67 3.63
C THR A 376 -13.15 -19.09 4.53
N ILE A 377 -12.46 -18.03 4.07
CA ILE A 377 -11.39 -17.39 4.84
C ILE A 377 -11.88 -16.29 5.81
N LEU A 378 -13.03 -15.66 5.56
CA LEU A 378 -13.47 -14.47 6.29
C LEU A 378 -14.09 -14.79 7.66
N GLN A 379 -13.98 -13.83 8.57
CA GLN A 379 -14.80 -13.72 9.78
C GLN A 379 -15.02 -12.24 10.14
N HIS A 380 -16.04 -11.94 10.94
CA HIS A 380 -16.19 -10.59 11.52
C HIS A 380 -15.03 -10.26 12.46
N LEU A 381 -14.63 -8.99 12.48
CA LEU A 381 -13.67 -8.47 13.44
C LEU A 381 -14.37 -7.63 14.51
N GLU A 382 -14.35 -8.13 15.74
CA GLU A 382 -14.77 -7.36 16.91
C GLU A 382 -13.62 -6.49 17.43
N VAL A 383 -13.94 -5.24 17.78
CA VAL A 383 -12.99 -4.29 18.37
C VAL A 383 -13.58 -3.75 19.68
N PRO A 384 -13.47 -4.52 20.77
CA PRO A 384 -14.04 -4.10 22.05
C PRO A 384 -13.26 -2.94 22.68
N TYR A 385 -13.95 -2.17 23.51
CA TYR A 385 -13.29 -1.20 24.38
C TYR A 385 -12.52 -1.92 25.49
N HIS A 386 -11.34 -1.40 25.83
CA HIS A 386 -10.62 -1.80 27.03
C HIS A 386 -10.29 -0.60 27.90
N ALA A 387 -10.47 -0.72 29.23
CA ALA A 387 -10.25 0.38 30.16
C ALA A 387 -8.82 0.95 30.13
N TYR A 388 -7.82 0.11 29.83
CA TYR A 388 -6.42 0.54 29.72
C TYR A 388 -6.17 1.48 28.53
N TYR A 389 -7.11 1.63 27.59
CA TYR A 389 -7.01 2.61 26.52
C TYR A 389 -6.86 4.05 27.02
N LEU A 390 -7.35 4.35 28.22
CA LEU A 390 -7.16 5.67 28.84
C LEU A 390 -5.69 6.01 29.12
N ALA A 391 -4.80 5.01 29.18
CA ALA A 391 -3.37 5.23 29.38
C ALA A 391 -2.65 5.73 28.11
N PHE A 392 -3.22 5.53 26.91
CA PHE A 392 -2.60 5.96 25.66
C PHE A 392 -2.94 7.41 25.34
N SER A 393 -2.10 8.32 25.84
CA SER A 393 -2.20 9.75 25.58
C SER A 393 -1.81 10.12 24.14
N ASN A 394 -2.12 11.36 23.73
CA ASN A 394 -1.64 11.92 22.47
C ASN A 394 -0.10 11.93 22.36
N PHE A 395 0.60 12.03 23.48
CA PHE A 395 2.06 11.94 23.50
C PHE A 395 2.55 10.55 23.06
N ILE A 396 1.94 9.47 23.56
CA ILE A 396 2.28 8.10 23.12
C ILE A 396 1.98 7.94 21.63
N ARG A 397 0.82 8.45 21.19
CA ARG A 397 0.46 8.42 19.76
C ARG A 397 1.50 9.08 18.88
N GLN A 398 1.99 10.28 19.24
CA GLN A 398 2.96 11.01 18.42
C GLN A 398 4.29 10.28 18.27
N ASN A 399 4.65 9.40 19.21
CA ASN A 399 5.86 8.59 19.13
C ASN A 399 5.66 7.33 18.27
N VAL A 400 4.47 6.72 18.33
CA VAL A 400 4.17 5.45 17.66
C VAL A 400 3.56 5.64 16.26
N ASP A 401 2.69 6.63 16.08
CA ASP A 401 2.02 7.00 14.83
C ASP A 401 2.06 8.54 14.64
N PRO A 402 3.24 9.11 14.35
CA PRO A 402 3.43 10.55 14.24
C PRO A 402 2.55 11.19 13.16
N GLN A 403 2.04 12.39 13.46
CA GLN A 403 1.51 13.30 12.45
C GLN A 403 2.57 14.33 12.09
N ASP A 404 3.04 14.29 10.86
CA ASP A 404 3.97 15.30 10.36
C ASP A 404 3.19 16.41 9.68
N THR A 405 3.00 17.52 10.41
CA THR A 405 2.46 18.77 9.89
C THR A 405 3.56 19.83 9.82
N CYS A 406 3.52 20.62 8.76
CA CYS A 406 4.37 21.79 8.56
C CYS A 406 3.51 22.93 8.05
N THR A 407 3.82 24.14 8.51
CA THR A 407 3.18 25.39 8.13
C THR A 407 3.80 25.99 6.90
#